data_AF-A0A0B6ACD9-F1
#
_entry.id   AF-A0A0B6ACD9-F1
#
_cell.length_a   1.000
_cell.length_b   1.000
_cell.length_c   1.000
_cell.angle_alpha   90.00
_cell.angle_beta   90.00
_cell.angle_gamma   90.00
#
_symmetry.space_group_name_H-M   'P 1'
#
loop_
_entity.id
_entity.type
_entity.pdbx_description
1 polymer ?
#
loop_
_entity_poly.entity_id
_entity_poly.type
_entity_poly.pdbx_seq_one_letter_code
_entity_poly.pdbx_strand_id
1 'polypeptide(L)'
;MYEIKRRHLPYSKLKAYMVENRITQKELSNLLKISAVALNQKINGTGGDFNLNEVRNICRHLKISSDEYFIEPQVSKVKTKLMERINSD
;
A
#
# COMPACT_ATOMS: atom_id res chain seq x y z
N MET A 1 -5.50 25.85 7.17
CA MET A 1 -5.16 24.41 7.09
C MET A 1 -4.09 24.28 6.00
N TYR A 2 -2.92 23.69 6.29
CA TYR A 2 -1.85 23.58 5.29
C TYR A 2 -2.11 22.41 4.34
N GLU A 3 -1.86 22.60 3.06
CA GLU A 3 -1.97 21.56 2.05
C GLU A 3 -0.83 20.54 2.22
N ILE A 4 -1.18 19.25 2.36
CA ILE A 4 -0.19 18.18 2.42
C ILE A 4 0.20 17.81 0.98
N LYS A 5 1.40 18.20 0.56
CA LYS A 5 1.95 17.82 -0.75
C LYS A 5 2.24 16.31 -0.81
N ARG A 6 1.44 15.58 -1.57
CA ARG A 6 1.61 14.14 -1.81
C ARG A 6 2.35 13.86 -3.11
N ARG A 7 3.13 12.78 -3.15
CA ARG A 7 3.82 12.24 -4.33
C ARG A 7 3.04 11.09 -4.99
N HIS A 8 2.20 10.40 -4.23
CA HIS A 8 1.28 9.37 -4.72
C HIS A 8 0.09 9.22 -3.76
N LEU A 9 -0.92 8.44 -4.14
CA LEU A 9 -2.07 8.16 -3.28
C LEU A 9 -1.63 7.38 -2.03
N PRO A 10 -2.15 7.71 -0.83
CA PRO A 10 -1.85 6.95 0.38
C PRO A 10 -2.30 5.48 0.26
N TYR A 11 -1.52 4.58 0.85
CA TYR A 11 -1.85 3.15 0.93
C TYR A 11 -2.84 2.88 2.08
N SER A 12 -4.06 3.41 1.96
CA SER A 12 -5.09 3.35 3.00
C SER A 12 -5.49 1.92 3.38
N LYS A 13 -5.55 0.99 2.42
CA LYS A 13 -5.82 -0.44 2.68
C LYS A 13 -4.72 -1.09 3.51
N LEU A 14 -3.46 -0.86 3.15
CA LEU A 14 -2.33 -1.37 3.93
C LEU A 14 -2.34 -0.80 5.35
N LYS A 15 -2.66 0.49 5.50
CA LYS A 15 -2.78 1.13 6.81
C LYS A 15 -3.88 0.50 7.66
N ALA A 16 -5.06 0.26 7.10
CA ALA A 16 -6.16 -0.39 7.80
C ALA A 16 -5.78 -1.81 8.24
N TYR A 17 -5.20 -2.60 7.33
CA TYR A 17 -4.73 -3.95 7.62
C TYR A 17 -3.71 -4.00 8.76
N MET A 18 -2.77 -3.04 8.80
CA MET A 18 -1.80 -2.94 9.90
C MET A 18 -2.49 -2.71 11.24
N VAL A 19 -3.49 -1.83 11.30
CA VAL A 19 -4.24 -1.54 12.53
C VAL A 19 -5.04 -2.77 12.98
N GLU A 20 -5.77 -3.40 12.07
CA GLU A 20 -6.63 -4.57 12.32
C GLU A 20 -5.82 -5.76 12.84
N ASN A 21 -4.61 -5.97 12.31
CA ASN A 21 -3.75 -7.10 12.65
C ASN A 21 -2.66 -6.75 13.67
N ARG A 22 -2.72 -5.56 14.29
CA ARG A 22 -1.76 -5.08 15.31
C ARG A 22 -0.30 -5.09 14.83
N ILE A 23 -0.08 -4.88 13.53
CA ILE A 23 1.24 -4.79 12.92
C ILE A 23 1.80 -3.41 13.18
N THR A 24 2.97 -3.36 13.80
CA THR A 24 3.58 -2.09 14.17
C THR A 24 4.38 -1.48 13.01
N GLN A 25 4.50 -0.15 12.98
CA GLN A 25 5.40 0.52 12.04
C GLN A 25 6.86 0.08 12.23
N LYS A 26 7.26 -0.21 13.47
CA LYS A 26 8.61 -0.71 13.79
C LYS A 26 8.87 -2.06 13.14
N GLU A 27 7.90 -2.98 13.21
CA GLU A 27 8.00 -4.29 12.56
C GLU A 27 8.21 -4.16 11.05
N LEU A 28 7.36 -3.38 10.38
CA LEU A 28 7.41 -3.25 8.93
C LEU A 28 8.63 -2.45 8.45
N SER A 29 9.09 -1.46 9.22
CA SER A 29 10.31 -0.71 8.91
C SER A 29 11.56 -1.58 9.08
N ASN A 30 11.60 -2.44 10.11
CA ASN A 30 12.67 -3.44 10.28
C ASN A 30 12.70 -4.44 9.12
N LEU A 31 11.54 -4.96 8.69
CA LEU A 31 11.42 -5.86 7.54
C LEU A 31 12.03 -5.23 6.27
N LEU A 32 11.75 -3.95 6.05
CA LEU A 32 12.21 -3.22 4.85
C LEU A 32 13.61 -2.62 4.99
N LYS A 33 14.22 -2.68 6.18
CA LYS A 33 15.51 -2.04 6.50
C LYS A 33 15.51 -0.52 6.20
N ILE A 34 14.41 0.14 6.54
CA ILE A 34 14.24 1.60 6.40
C ILE A 34 13.90 2.24 7.74
N SER A 35 13.96 3.57 7.85
CA SER A 35 13.51 4.26 9.06
C SER A 35 11.97 4.25 9.17
N ALA A 36 11.46 4.32 10.40
CA ALA A 36 10.01 4.46 10.64
C ALA A 36 9.43 5.72 9.95
N VAL A 37 10.23 6.79 9.87
CA VAL A 37 9.85 8.02 9.15
C VAL A 37 9.70 7.74 7.65
N ALA A 38 10.67 7.06 7.02
CA ALA A 38 10.61 6.71 5.61
C ALA A 38 9.42 5.78 5.31
N LEU A 39 9.16 4.80 6.18
CA LEU A 39 7.97 3.95 6.08
C LEU A 39 6.68 4.78 6.15
N ASN A 40 6.57 5.67 7.13
CA ASN A 40 5.38 6.50 7.30
C ASN A 40 5.18 7.45 6.12
N GLN A 41 6.26 7.97 5.53
CA GLN A 41 6.19 8.79 4.32
C GLN A 41 5.74 7.99 3.09
N LYS A 42 6.21 6.75 2.92
CA LYS A 42 5.73 5.80 1.89
C LYS A 42 4.24 5.51 2.07
N ILE A 43 3.80 5.09 3.27
CA ILE A 43 2.39 4.75 3.54
C ILE A 43 1.47 5.95 3.29
N ASN A 44 1.88 7.15 3.69
CA ASN A 44 1.07 8.37 3.53
C ASN A 44 1.24 9.05 2.17
N GLY A 45 2.09 8.55 1.29
CA GLY A 45 2.34 9.17 -0.01
C GLY A 45 2.99 10.55 0.07
N THR A 46 3.70 10.87 1.16
CA THR A 46 4.46 12.13 1.29
C THR A 46 5.95 11.96 0.97
N GLY A 47 6.40 10.72 0.81
CA GLY A 47 7.76 10.35 0.35
C GLY A 47 7.75 9.62 -0.99
N GLY A 48 8.86 8.95 -1.30
CA GLY A 48 8.91 8.05 -2.45
C GLY A 48 7.97 6.86 -2.29
N ASP A 49 7.61 6.23 -3.40
CA ASP A 49 6.71 5.07 -3.42
C ASP A 49 7.41 3.78 -2.94
N PHE A 50 6.66 2.71 -2.70
CA PHE A 50 7.22 1.37 -2.49
C PHE A 50 7.80 0.84 -3.80
N ASN A 51 9.05 0.36 -3.76
CA ASN A 51 9.61 -0.36 -4.89
C ASN A 51 9.14 -1.82 -4.90
N LEU A 52 9.30 -2.50 -6.04
CA LEU A 52 8.83 -3.89 -6.21
C LEU A 52 9.43 -4.88 -5.20
N ASN A 53 10.64 -4.63 -4.72
CA ASN A 53 11.25 -5.49 -3.70
C ASN A 53 10.60 -5.29 -2.33
N GLU A 54 10.32 -4.04 -1.95
CA GLU A 54 9.59 -3.72 -0.72
C GLU A 54 8.17 -4.32 -0.77
N VAL A 55 7.44 -4.12 -1.88
CA VAL A 55 6.09 -4.72 -2.07
C VAL A 55 6.15 -6.25 -1.90
N ARG A 56 7.11 -6.92 -2.57
CA ARG A 56 7.27 -8.37 -2.47
C ARG A 56 7.54 -8.83 -1.04
N ASN A 57 8.39 -8.12 -0.30
CA ASN A 57 8.71 -8.46 1.08
C ASN A 57 7.50 -8.29 2.00
N ILE A 58 6.74 -7.20 1.85
CA ILE A 58 5.51 -6.96 2.62
C ILE A 58 4.48 -8.05 2.32
N CYS A 59 4.21 -8.33 1.04
CA CYS A 59 3.24 -9.34 0.62
C CYS A 59 3.59 -10.74 1.16
N ARG A 60 4.88 -11.12 1.15
CA ARG A 60 5.33 -12.41 1.71
C ARG A 60 5.20 -12.47 3.22
N HIS A 61 5.59 -11.41 3.93
CA HIS A 61 5.54 -11.34 5.39
C HIS A 61 4.09 -11.35 5.91
N LEU A 62 3.23 -10.54 5.29
CA LEU A 62 1.83 -10.38 5.70
C LEU A 62 0.87 -11.37 5.03
N LYS A 63 1.35 -12.17 4.07
CA LYS A 63 0.54 -13.10 3.25
C LYS A 63 -0.65 -12.40 2.56
N ILE A 64 -0.41 -11.21 2.01
CA ILE A 64 -1.41 -10.38 1.31
C ILE A 64 -1.10 -10.25 -0.18
N SER A 65 -2.12 -9.94 -0.99
CA SER A 65 -2.00 -9.75 -2.43
C SER A 65 -1.47 -8.36 -2.80
N SER A 66 -0.47 -8.29 -3.70
CA SER A 66 0.00 -7.00 -4.23
C SER A 66 -1.11 -6.25 -4.96
N ASP A 67 -1.95 -6.98 -5.71
CA ASP A 67 -3.00 -6.39 -6.52
C ASP A 67 -4.05 -5.70 -5.66
N GLU A 68 -4.33 -6.25 -4.47
CA GLU A 68 -5.32 -5.72 -3.55
C GLU A 68 -4.85 -4.48 -2.80
N TYR A 69 -3.57 -4.45 -2.40
CA TYR A 69 -3.03 -3.46 -1.47
C TYR A 69 -2.17 -2.38 -2.12
N PHE A 70 -1.59 -2.64 -3.30
CA PHE A 70 -0.61 -1.75 -3.92
C PHE A 70 -0.96 -1.31 -5.35
N ILE A 71 -1.91 -1.97 -6.02
CA ILE A 71 -2.26 -1.68 -7.41
C ILE A 71 -3.64 -1.01 -7.49
N GLU A 72 -3.68 0.17 -8.12
CA GLU A 72 -4.94 0.87 -8.36
C GLU A 72 -5.82 0.10 -9.37
N PRO A 73 -7.16 0.05 -9.19
CA PRO A 73 -8.04 -0.67 -10.10
C PRO A 73 -7.93 -0.22 -11.57
N GLN A 74 -7.67 1.06 -11.81
CA GLN A 74 -7.50 1.66 -13.13
C GLN A 74 -6.23 1.23 -13.88
N VAL A 75 -5.20 0.73 -13.17
CA VAL A 75 -3.95 0.30 -13.81
C VAL A 75 -3.92 -1.21 -14.09
N SER A 76 -4.84 -1.99 -13.52
CA SER A 76 -4.96 -3.43 -13.77
C SER A 76 -6.15 -3.74 -14.69
N LYS A 77 -5.86 -4.02 -15.96
CA LYS A 77 -6.87 -4.38 -16.99
C LYS A 77 -7.80 -5.52 -16.55
N VAL A 78 -7.28 -6.47 -15.76
CA VAL A 78 -8.07 -7.60 -15.24
C VAL A 78 -9.07 -7.11 -14.20
N LYS A 79 -8.67 -6.24 -13.27
CA LYS A 79 -9.57 -5.66 -12.26
C LYS A 79 -10.59 -4.71 -12.87
N THR A 80 -10.19 -3.89 -13.86
CA THR A 80 -11.13 -3.01 -14.57
C THR A 80 -12.26 -3.83 -15.19
N LYS A 81 -11.93 -4.90 -15.92
CA LYS A 81 -12.92 -5.78 -16.56
C LYS A 81 -13.82 -6.52 -15.56
N LEU A 82 -13.28 -6.89 -14.39
CA LEU A 82 -14.08 -7.52 -13.32
C LEU A 82 -15.09 -6.54 -12.72
N MET A 83 -14.67 -5.29 -12.45
CA MET A 83 -15.54 -4.24 -11.93
C MET A 83 -16.65 -3.87 -12.93
N GLU A 84 -16.32 -3.79 -14.22
CA GLU A 84 -17.31 -3.53 -15.28
C GLU A 84 -18.43 -4.58 -15.29
N ARG A 85 -18.07 -5.87 -15.15
CA ARG A 85 -19.04 -6.99 -15.11
C ARG A 85 -19.94 -6.94 -13.88
N ILE A 86 -19.38 -6.67 -12.70
CA ILE A 86 -20.16 -6.59 -11.46
C ILE A 86 -21.19 -5.45 -11.51
N ASN A 87 -20.89 -4.36 -12.19
CA ASN A 87 -21.78 -3.20 -12.30
C ASN A 87 -22.74 -3.27 -13.50
N SER A 88 -22.67 -4.33 -14.32
CA SER A 88 -23.56 -4.55 -15.47
C SER A 88 -24.68 -5.55 -15.19
N ASP A 89 -24.66 -6.21 -14.03
CA ASP A 89 -25.67 -7.16 -13.53
C ASP A 89 -26.52 -6.50 -12.44
#